data_AF-A0A1I4MLA9-F1
#
_entry.id   AF-A0A1I4MLA9-F1
#
_cell.length_a   1.000
_cell.length_b   1.000
_cell.length_c   1.000
_cell.angle_alpha   90.00
_cell.angle_beta   90.00
_cell.angle_gamma   90.00
#
_symmetry.space_group_name_H-M   'P 1'
#
loop_
_entity.id
_entity.type
_entity.pdbx_description
1 polymer ?
#
loop_
_entity_poly.entity_id
_entity_poly.type
_entity_poly.pdbx_seq_one_letter_code
_entity_poly.pdbx_strand_id
1 'polypeptide(L)' 'MMHEANKANSILELIKGDLRLLCFIDGETLCLTNGYLKKAQKADMAEVAKAIKAKNEFLSRSR' A
#
# COMPACT_ATOMS: atom_id res chain seq x y z
N MET A 1 -3.24 6.87 11.22
CA MET A 1 -1.97 7.56 10.84
C MET A 1 -1.48 6.96 9.53
N MET A 2 -0.83 7.74 8.66
CA MET A 2 -0.31 7.28 7.37
C MET A 2 1.21 7.17 7.43
N HIS A 3 1.78 6.06 6.98
CA HIS A 3 3.22 5.76 7.05
C HIS A 3 3.74 5.28 5.70
N GLU A 4 5.03 5.44 5.43
CA GLU A 4 5.66 4.79 4.27
C GLU A 4 5.95 3.32 4.58
N ALA A 5 5.26 2.41 3.87
CA ALA A 5 5.52 0.98 3.96
C ALA A 5 6.64 0.54 3.01
N ASN A 6 6.78 1.22 1.86
CA ASN A 6 7.89 1.02 0.92
C ASN A 6 8.22 2.32 0.19
N LYS A 7 9.35 2.93 0.52
CA LYS A 7 9.77 4.19 -0.08
C LYS A 7 10.12 4.07 -1.56
N ALA A 8 10.82 3.00 -1.94
CA ALA A 8 11.29 2.78 -3.32
C ALA A 8 10.15 2.70 -4.33
N ASN A 9 8.99 2.18 -3.92
CA ASN A 9 7.80 2.04 -4.77
C ASN A 9 6.69 3.03 -4.42
N SER A 10 6.93 3.95 -3.50
CA SER A 10 5.96 4.91 -2.97
C SER A 10 4.65 4.24 -2.52
N ILE A 11 4.77 3.17 -1.72
CA ILE A 11 3.64 2.51 -1.06
C ILE A 11 3.51 3.04 0.36
N LEU A 12 2.30 3.48 0.68
CA LEU A 12 1.91 4.00 1.98
C LEU A 12 1.05 2.96 2.70
N GLU A 13 0.99 3.05 4.03
CA GLU A 13 0.06 2.29 4.86
C GLU A 13 -0.79 3.23 5.73
N LEU A 14 -2.10 3.01 5.71
CA LEU A 14 -3.05 3.59 6.64
C LEU A 14 -3.24 2.66 7.84
N ILE A 15 -3.01 3.20 9.03
CA ILE A 15 -3.02 2.46 10.30
C ILE A 15 -4.34 2.70 11.04
N LYS A 16 -5.07 1.62 11.34
CA LYS A 16 -6.26 1.59 12.21
C LYS A 16 -6.22 0.37 13.14
N GLY A 17 -5.76 0.53 14.38
CA GLY A 17 -5.52 -0.59 15.28
C GLY A 17 -4.52 -1.57 14.66
N ASP A 18 -4.90 -2.84 14.54
CA ASP A 18 -4.09 -3.87 13.87
C ASP A 18 -4.29 -3.91 12.36
N LEU A 19 -5.30 -3.22 11.82
CA LEU A 19 -5.52 -3.13 10.39
C LEU A 19 -4.48 -2.20 9.74
N ARG A 20 -3.90 -2.67 8.65
CA ARG A 20 -3.06 -1.91 7.73
C ARG A 20 -3.72 -1.92 6.35
N LEU A 21 -3.99 -0.73 5.82
CA LEU A 21 -4.46 -0.55 4.45
C LEU A 21 -3.30 -0.03 3.61
N LEU A 22 -2.84 -0.81 2.64
CA LEU A 22 -1.82 -0.35 1.71
C LEU A 22 -2.43 0.49 0.60
N CYS A 23 -1.72 1.53 0.20
CA CYS A 23 -2.18 2.47 -0.79
C CYS A 23 -1.03 3.18 -1.52
N PHE A 24 -1.37 3.87 -2.60
CA PHE A 24 -0.48 4.78 -3.30
C PHE A 24 -1.25 6.03 -3.72
N ILE A 25 -0.53 7.08 -4.08
CA ILE A 25 -1.13 8.32 -4.59
C ILE A 25 -0.94 8.36 -6.10
N ASP A 26 -2.02 8.70 -6.82
CA ASP A 26 -2.02 9.00 -8.25
C ASP A 26 -2.68 10.37 -8.47
N GLY A 27 -1.86 11.38 -8.79
CA GLY A 27 -2.29 12.78 -8.75
C GLY A 27 -2.78 13.20 -7.36
N GLU A 28 -4.04 13.63 -7.27
CA GLU A 28 -4.70 14.00 -6.01
C GLU A 28 -5.51 12.85 -5.39
N THR A 29 -5.49 11.67 -6.03
CA THR A 29 -6.29 10.52 -5.61
C THR A 29 -5.47 9.55 -4.77
N LEU A 30 -6.02 9.14 -3.62
CA LEU A 30 -5.48 8.05 -2.81
C LEU A 30 -6.11 6.73 -3.25
N CYS A 31 -5.31 5.83 -3.81
CA CYS A 31 -5.74 4.53 -4.29
C CYS A 31 -5.42 3.44 -3.27
N LEU A 32 -6.45 2.80 -2.70
CA LEU A 32 -6.30 1.65 -1.79
C LEU A 32 -6.09 0.37 -2.61
N THR A 33 -5.11 -0.46 -2.22
CA THR A 33 -4.82 -1.73 -2.91
C THR A 33 -5.34 -2.95 -2.15
N ASN A 34 -4.86 -3.16 -0.93
CA ASN A 34 -5.16 -4.32 -0.10
C ASN A 34 -5.02 -3.98 1.38
N GLY A 35 -5.75 -4.74 2.21
CA GLY A 35 -5.70 -4.63 3.66
C GLY A 35 -5.19 -5.91 4.31
N TYR A 36 -4.46 -5.79 5.40
CA TYR A 36 -4.00 -6.93 6.20
C TYR A 36 -3.99 -6.61 7.69
N LEU A 37 -4.07 -7.66 8.52
CA LEU A 37 -3.88 -7.53 9.96
C LEU A 37 -2.41 -7.69 10.30
N LYS A 38 -1.86 -6.73 11.04
CA LYS A 38 -0.44 -6.70 11.40
C LYS A 38 -0.15 -7.79 12.44
N LYS A 39 0.74 -8.72 12.08
CA LYS A 39 1.17 -9.83 12.95
C LYS A 39 2.55 -9.63 13.57
N ALA A 40 3.33 -8.67 13.06
CA ALA A 40 4.70 -8.40 13.49
C ALA A 40 4.97 -6.88 13.50
N GLN A 41 6.08 -6.43 14.11
CA GLN A 41 6.41 -5.00 14.19
C GLN A 41 6.61 -4.33 12.82
N LYS A 42 7.13 -5.07 11.83
CA LYS A 42 7.36 -4.57 10.46
C LYS A 42 6.17 -4.87 9.55
N ALA A 43 6.08 -4.12 8.45
CA ALA A 43 5.10 -4.39 7.40
C ALA A 43 5.33 -5.78 6.78
N ASP A 44 4.25 -6.45 6.41
CA ASP A 44 4.33 -7.74 5.74
C ASP A 44 4.79 -7.54 4.29
N MET A 45 5.98 -8.05 3.97
CA MET A 45 6.59 -7.88 2.65
C MET A 45 5.77 -8.52 1.52
N ALA A 46 5.02 -9.59 1.81
CA ALA A 46 4.15 -10.22 0.82
C ALA A 46 2.96 -9.31 0.50
N GLU A 47 2.40 -8.64 1.51
CA GLU A 47 1.31 -7.68 1.32
C GLU A 47 1.79 -6.42 0.59
N VAL A 48 3.01 -5.94 0.88
CA VAL A 48 3.65 -4.85 0.14
C VAL A 48 3.89 -5.23 -1.32
N ALA A 49 4.36 -6.45 -1.61
CA ALA A 49 4.55 -6.91 -2.98
C ALA A 49 3.23 -6.97 -3.77
N LYS A 50 2.12 -7.38 -3.13
CA LYS A 50 0.78 -7.33 -3.73
C LYS A 50 0.36 -5.89 -4.05
N ALA A 51 0.61 -4.94 -3.13
CA ALA A 51 0.31 -3.53 -3.35
C ALA A 51 1.09 -2.94 -4.54
N ILE A 52 2.38 -3.26 -4.65
CA ILE A 52 3.23 -2.85 -5.79
C ILE A 52 2.67 -3.40 -7.11
N LYS A 53 2.33 -4.69 -7.14
CA LYS A 53 1.74 -5.32 -8.32
C LYS A 53 0.43 -4.64 -8.73
N ALA A 54 -0.49 -4.44 -7.77
CA ALA A 54 -1.77 -3.78 -8.01
C ALA A 54 -1.60 -2.34 -8.53
N LYS A 55 -0.64 -1.58 -7.96
CA LYS A 55 -0.28 -0.24 -8.44
C LYS A 55 0.19 -0.29 -9.89
N ASN A 56 1.12 -1.18 -10.22
CA ASN A 56 1.68 -1.27 -11.58
C ASN A 56 0.59 -1.64 -12.60
N GLU A 57 -0.30 -2.59 -12.26
CA GLU A 57 -1.44 -2.98 -13.09
C GLU A 57 -2.46 -1.85 -13.27
N PHE A 58 -2.71 -1.06 -12.22
CA PHE A 58 -3.59 0.11 -12.31
C PHE A 58 -2.99 1.16 -13.25
N LEU A 59 -1.73 1.54 -13.04
CA LEU A 59 -1.05 2.56 -13.83
C LEU A 59 -0.84 2.16 -15.30
N SER A 60 -0.74 0.85 -15.60
CA SER A 60 -0.64 0.38 -16.99
C SER A 60 -1.95 0.38 -17.75
N ARG A 61 -3.11 0.46 -17.06
CA ARG A 61 -4.43 0.55 -17.69
C ARG A 61 -4.91 1.98 -17.87
N SER A 62 -4.39 2.90 -17.05
CA SER A 62 -4.77 4.31 -17.04
C SER A 62 -3.90 5.20 -17.96
N ARG A 63 -2.96 4.60 -18.69
CA ARG A 63 -2.09 5.25 -19.68
C ARG A 63 -2.31 4.63 -21.05
#